data_AF-A0A7C0UGX0-F1
#
_entry.id   AF-A0A7C0UGX0-F1
#
_cell.length_a   1.000
_cell.length_b   1.000
_cell.length_c   1.000
_cell.angle_alpha   90.00
_cell.angle_beta   90.00
_cell.angle_gamma   90.00
#
_symmetry.space_group_name_H-M   'P 1'
#
loop_
_entity.id
_entity.type
_entity.pdbx_description
1 polymer ?
#
loop_
_entity_poly.entity_id
_entity_poly.type
_entity_poly.pdbx_seq_one_letter_code
_entity_poly.pdbx_strand_id
1 'polypeptide(L)'
;MKSSRVLVVGLGRSGLAAARLLHFLKAEVTVTDTRDKNVLSQALKNLPGDIRVEAGVHSPALLEDTDMVVVSPGVSLNQPFFDL
;
A
#
# COMPACT_ATOMS: atom_id res chain seq x y z
N MET A 1 -1.32 -12.43 -12.28
CA MET A 1 -2.52 -11.58 -12.45
C MET A 1 -2.38 -10.86 -13.79
N LYS A 2 -3.47 -10.57 -14.53
CA LYS A 2 -3.38 -9.54 -15.59
C LYS A 2 -3.04 -8.21 -14.92
N SER A 3 -2.25 -7.36 -15.57
CA SER A 3 -1.76 -6.07 -15.04
C SER A 3 -2.90 -5.29 -14.38
N SER A 4 -2.91 -5.28 -13.04
CA SER A 4 -3.89 -4.61 -12.22
C SER A 4 -3.14 -3.67 -11.29
N ARG A 5 -3.65 -2.45 -11.15
CA ARG A 5 -3.15 -1.43 -10.24
C ARG A 5 -3.69 -1.73 -8.85
N VAL A 6 -2.81 -2.05 -7.92
CA VAL A 6 -3.18 -2.49 -6.58
C VAL A 6 -2.62 -1.52 -5.54
N LEU A 7 -3.50 -1.01 -4.70
CA LEU A 7 -3.13 -0.18 -3.54
C LEU A 7 -3.10 -1.05 -2.29
N VAL A 8 -1.97 -1.08 -1.59
CA VAL A 8 -1.85 -1.69 -0.26
C VAL A 8 -1.90 -0.60 0.79
N VAL A 9 -2.88 -0.66 1.69
CA VAL A 9 -3.08 0.31 2.76
C VAL A 9 -2.53 -0.26 4.08
N GLY A 10 -1.50 0.39 4.59
CA GLY A 10 -0.73 0.00 5.77
C GLY A 10 0.46 -0.91 5.42
N LEU A 11 1.66 -0.46 5.77
CA LEU A 11 2.94 -1.14 5.61
C LEU A 11 3.41 -1.76 6.94
N GLY A 12 2.51 -2.52 7.58
CA GLY A 12 2.84 -3.39 8.71
C GLY A 12 3.46 -4.72 8.25
N ARG A 13 3.39 -5.75 9.11
CA ARG A 13 3.86 -7.10 8.75
C ARG A 13 3.10 -7.71 7.57
N SER A 14 1.77 -7.69 7.65
CA SER A 14 0.86 -8.19 6.60
C SER A 14 0.93 -7.35 5.33
N GLY A 15 0.98 -6.02 5.45
CA GLY A 15 1.09 -5.11 4.31
C GLY A 15 2.36 -5.32 3.49
N LEU A 16 3.52 -5.44 4.16
CA LEU A 16 4.79 -5.76 3.48
C LEU A 16 4.73 -7.10 2.74
N ALA A 17 4.16 -8.13 3.37
CA ALA A 17 4.01 -9.44 2.74
C ALA A 17 3.07 -9.39 1.53
N ALA A 18 1.94 -8.69 1.65
CA ALA A 18 0.98 -8.50 0.56
C ALA A 18 1.61 -7.75 -0.61
N ALA A 19 2.29 -6.62 -0.37
CA ALA A 19 2.96 -5.84 -1.41
C ALA A 19 3.99 -6.67 -2.19
N ARG A 20 4.81 -7.46 -1.48
CA ARG A 20 5.79 -8.36 -2.09
C ARG A 20 5.15 -9.47 -2.92
N LEU A 21 4.07 -10.07 -2.44
CA LEU A 21 3.35 -11.11 -3.17
C LEU A 21 2.69 -10.55 -4.44
N LEU A 22 2.01 -9.41 -4.34
CA LEU A 22 1.35 -8.76 -5.46
C LEU A 22 2.35 -8.34 -6.54
N HIS A 23 3.48 -7.76 -6.13
CA HIS A 23 4.58 -7.47 -7.03
C HIS A 23 5.12 -8.73 -7.70
N PHE A 24 5.36 -9.82 -6.94
CA PHE A 24 5.78 -11.10 -7.51
C PHE A 24 4.80 -11.63 -8.56
N LEU A 25 3.50 -11.43 -8.34
CA LEU A 25 2.40 -11.75 -9.26
C LEU A 25 2.22 -10.76 -10.42
N LYS A 26 3.15 -9.79 -10.58
CA LYS A 26 3.23 -8.78 -11.64
C LYS A 26 2.12 -7.72 -11.62
N ALA A 27 1.57 -7.41 -10.44
CA ALA A 27 0.71 -6.24 -10.26
C ALA A 27 1.52 -4.93 -10.22
N GLU A 28 0.91 -3.81 -10.63
CA GLU A 28 1.47 -2.48 -10.39
C GLU A 28 1.08 -2.07 -8.96
N VAL A 29 2.04 -2.15 -8.04
CA VAL A 29 1.77 -1.97 -6.61
C VAL A 29 2.14 -0.56 -6.17
N THR A 30 1.18 0.10 -5.52
CA THR A 30 1.42 1.28 -4.69
C THR A 30 1.12 0.93 -3.24
N VAL A 31 1.92 1.44 -2.30
CA VAL A 31 1.70 1.30 -0.86
C VAL A 31 1.45 2.68 -0.25
N THR A 32 0.52 2.76 0.69
CA THR A 32 0.30 3.96 1.50
C THR A 32 0.25 3.64 2.99
N ASP A 33 0.80 4.49 3.84
CA ASP A 33 0.81 4.36 5.31
C ASP A 33 0.84 5.74 5.98
N THR A 34 0.11 5.92 7.08
CA THR A 34 0.06 7.18 7.83
C THR A 34 1.34 7.47 8.61
N ARG A 35 2.21 6.48 8.81
CA ARG A 35 3.52 6.66 9.45
C ARG A 35 4.51 7.23 8.45
N ASP A 36 5.45 8.04 8.94
CA ASP A 36 6.50 8.61 8.11
C ASP A 36 7.55 7.57 7.67
N LYS A 37 8.43 7.98 6.73
CA LYS A 37 9.49 7.11 6.19
C LYS A 37 10.53 6.67 7.24
N ASN A 38 10.75 7.43 8.30
CA ASN A 38 11.71 7.08 9.35
C ASN A 38 11.19 5.88 10.15
N VAL A 39 9.92 5.93 10.55
CA VAL A 39 9.22 4.83 11.23
C VAL A 39 9.12 3.59 10.33
N LEU A 40 8.90 3.79 9.02
CA LEU A 40 8.77 2.71 8.04
C LEU A 40 10.11 2.18 7.48
N SER A 41 11.24 2.76 7.88
CA SER A 41 12.56 2.54 7.25
C SER A 41 12.92 1.06 7.08
N GLN A 42 12.64 0.21 8.06
CA GLN A 42 12.90 -1.23 7.96
C GLN A 42 12.01 -1.92 6.93
N ALA A 43 10.72 -1.56 6.84
CA ALA A 43 9.80 -2.13 5.86
C ALA A 43 10.16 -1.66 4.44
N LEU A 44 10.53 -0.38 4.29
CA LEU A 44 10.98 0.19 3.01
C LEU A 44 12.22 -0.51 2.46
N LYS A 45 13.19 -0.86 3.32
CA LYS A 45 14.38 -1.64 2.92
C LYS A 45 14.06 -3.03 2.37
N ASN A 46 12.89 -3.58 2.72
CA ASN A 46 12.45 -4.92 2.31
C ASN A 46 11.42 -4.90 1.17
N LEU A 47 11.05 -3.72 0.66
CA LEU A 47 10.20 -3.59 -0.52
C LEU A 47 11.06 -3.64 -1.80
N PRO A 48 10.55 -4.26 -2.87
CA PRO A 48 11.10 -4.04 -4.21
C PRO A 48 11.17 -2.55 -4.55
N GLY A 49 12.26 -2.13 -5.19
CA GLY A 49 12.58 -0.70 -5.38
C GLY A 49 11.69 0.04 -6.38
N ASP A 50 10.91 -0.68 -7.18
CA ASP A 50 9.96 -0.16 -8.16
C ASP A 50 8.52 -0.06 -7.63
N ILE A 51 8.26 -0.52 -6.39
CA ILE A 51 6.99 -0.27 -5.71
C ILE A 51 6.91 1.19 -5.28
N ARG A 52 5.86 1.89 -5.70
CA ARG A 52 5.61 3.28 -5.26
C ARG A 52 5.15 3.28 -3.81
N VAL A 53 5.64 4.24 -3.02
CA VAL A 53 5.27 4.37 -1.61
C VAL A 53 4.91 5.82 -1.27
N GLU A 54 3.71 6.00 -0.76
CA GLU A 54 3.27 7.19 -0.04
C GLU A 54 3.36 6.94 1.47
N ALA A 55 3.99 7.85 2.20
CA ALA A 55 4.18 7.73 3.64
C ALA A 55 3.76 9.04 4.32
N GLY A 56 3.22 8.95 5.52
CA GLY A 56 2.74 10.08 6.31
C GLY A 56 1.28 10.46 6.05
N VAL A 57 0.65 9.91 5.01
CA VAL A 57 -0.72 10.25 4.60
C VAL A 57 -1.31 9.14 3.74
N HIS A 58 -2.64 9.08 3.69
CA HIS A 58 -3.40 8.35 2.68
C HIS A 58 -4.10 9.37 1.76
N SER A 59 -3.49 9.69 0.62
CA SER A 59 -4.05 10.65 -0.33
C SER A 59 -5.24 10.03 -1.09
N PRO A 60 -6.44 10.66 -1.10
CA PRO A 60 -7.61 10.14 -1.81
C PRO A 60 -7.35 9.85 -3.30
N ALA A 61 -6.48 10.63 -3.96
CA ALA A 61 -6.08 10.44 -5.35
C ALA A 61 -5.49 9.03 -5.64
N LEU A 62 -4.95 8.33 -4.62
CA LEU A 62 -4.48 6.95 -4.80
C LEU A 62 -5.60 5.97 -5.12
N LEU A 63 -6.84 6.28 -4.76
CA LEU A 63 -7.98 5.42 -5.03
C LEU A 63 -8.52 5.58 -6.45
N GLU A 64 -8.39 6.77 -7.05
CA GLU A 64 -8.83 7.05 -8.43
C GLU A 64 -8.06 6.20 -9.46
N ASP A 65 -6.79 5.90 -9.17
CA ASP A 65 -5.87 5.15 -10.03
C ASP A 65 -5.69 3.68 -9.64
N THR A 66 -6.63 3.11 -8.89
CA THR A 66 -6.50 1.74 -8.35
C THR A 66 -7.67 0.86 -8.76
N ASP A 67 -7.39 -0.37 -9.19
CA ASP A 67 -8.43 -1.35 -9.54
C ASP A 67 -8.80 -2.24 -8.34
N MET A 68 -7.89 -2.40 -7.37
CA MET A 68 -8.10 -3.19 -6.16
C MET A 68 -7.35 -2.62 -4.95
N VAL A 69 -8.04 -2.54 -3.82
CA VAL A 69 -7.44 -2.12 -2.53
C VAL A 69 -7.26 -3.32 -1.61
N VAL A 70 -6.06 -3.47 -1.07
CA VAL A 70 -5.71 -4.46 -0.04
C VAL A 70 -5.46 -3.73 1.27
N VAL A 71 -6.38 -3.86 2.22
CA VAL A 71 -6.31 -3.19 3.51
C VAL A 71 -5.69 -4.14 4.55
N SER A 72 -4.59 -3.70 5.18
CA SER A 72 -3.98 -4.46 6.28
C SER A 72 -4.95 -4.53 7.47
N PRO A 73 -5.07 -5.66 8.20
CA PRO A 73 -6.07 -5.83 9.27
C PRO A 73 -6.04 -4.80 10.40
N GLY A 74 -4.89 -4.14 10.62
CA GLY A 74 -4.74 -3.10 11.64
C GLY A 74 -5.24 -1.71 11.20
N VAL A 75 -5.67 -1.55 9.95
CA VAL A 75 -6.19 -0.29 9.42
C VAL A 75 -7.71 -0.29 9.59
N SER A 76 -8.23 0.73 10.28
CA SER A 76 -9.68 0.94 10.39
C SER A 76 -10.27 1.22 9.01
N LEU A 77 -11.36 0.55 8.66
CA LEU A 77 -12.14 0.88 7.45
C LEU A 77 -13.06 2.08 7.66
N ASN A 78 -13.32 2.47 8.90
CA ASN A 78 -14.11 3.64 9.24
C ASN A 78 -13.20 4.87 9.38
N GLN A 79 -12.77 5.43 8.24
CA GLN A 79 -11.97 6.65 8.16
C GLN A 79 -12.24 7.37 6.83
N PRO A 80 -12.12 8.72 6.77
CA PRO A 80 -12.46 9.52 5.59
C PRO A 80 -11.80 9.09 4.28
N PHE A 81 -10.63 8.44 4.37
CA PHE A 81 -9.94 7.90 3.21
C PHE A 81 -10.79 6.92 2.39
N PHE A 82 -11.70 6.16 3.01
CA PHE A 82 -12.53 5.17 2.32
C PHE A 82 -13.94 5.67 1.96
N ASP A 83 -14.28 6.93 2.21
CA ASP A 83 -15.64 7.48 2.07
C ASP A 83 -15.96 7.97 0.63
N LEU A 84 -15.43 7.31 -0.40
CA LEU A 84 -15.62 7.69 -1.81
C LEU A 84 -17.09 7.70 -2.26
#